data_AF-A0AA51HIP2-F1
#
_entry.id   AF-A0AA51HIP2-F1
#
_cell.length_a   1.000
_cell.length_b   1.000
_cell.length_c   1.000
_cell.angle_alpha   90.00
_cell.angle_beta   90.00
_cell.angle_gamma   90.00
#
_symmetry.space_group_name_H-M   'P 1'
#
loop_
_entity.id
_entity.type
_entity.pdbx_description
1 polymer ?
#
loop_
_entity_poly.entity_id
_entity_poly.type
_entity_poly.pdbx_seq_one_letter_code
_entity_poly.pdbx_strand_id
1 'polypeptide(L)' 'MKLYDILKNLIEHGRFEKEDMTKKLNVFYTFNQVTTEEYTELMQKVNPTLAENKTEEVKEKVVTQ' A
#
# COMPACT_ATOMS: atom_id res chain seq x y z
N MET A 1 -1.78 17.93 9.33
CA MET A 1 -2.41 17.00 8.38
C MET A 1 -1.51 15.78 8.28
N LYS A 2 -1.99 14.57 8.58
CA LYS A 2 -1.16 13.36 8.51
C LYS A 2 -1.12 12.82 7.08
N LEU A 3 -0.06 12.10 6.74
CA LEU A 3 0.09 11.48 5.41
C LEU A 3 -1.06 10.51 5.12
N TYR A 4 -1.49 9.72 6.12
CA TYR A 4 -2.66 8.85 6.03
C TYR A 4 -3.91 9.60 5.54
N ASP A 5 -4.21 10.77 6.10
CA ASP A 5 -5.40 11.55 5.74
C ASP A 5 -5.36 11.96 4.25
N ILE A 6 -4.16 12.32 3.74
CA ILE A 6 -3.95 12.70 2.34
C ILE A 6 -4.20 11.48 1.43
N LEU A 7 -3.60 10.34 1.76
CA LEU A 7 -3.71 9.12 0.96
C LEU A 7 -5.14 8.60 0.93
N LYS A 8 -5.79 8.56 2.10
CA LYS A 8 -7.20 8.20 2.23
C LYS A 8 -8.09 9.08 1.37
N ASN A 9 -7.88 10.40 1.43
CA ASN A 9 -8.64 11.35 0.63
C ASN A 9 -8.45 11.12 -0.88
N LEU A 10 -7.21 10.87 -1.35
CA LEU A 10 -6.94 10.58 -2.75
C LEU A 10 -7.64 9.31 -3.23
N ILE A 11 -7.60 8.25 -2.39
CA ILE A 11 -8.21 6.96 -2.69
C ILE A 11 -9.73 7.07 -2.74
N GLU A 12 -10.33 7.76 -1.76
CA GLU A 12 -11.79 7.95 -1.68
C GLU A 12 -12.32 8.79 -2.84
N HIS A 13 -11.52 9.73 -3.38
CA HIS A 13 -11.90 10.52 -4.54
C HIS A 13 -11.58 9.85 -5.88
N GLY A 14 -10.99 8.64 -5.87
CA GLY A 14 -10.64 7.91 -7.10
C GLY A 14 -9.62 8.62 -7.99
N ARG A 15 -8.89 9.61 -7.45
CA ARG A 15 -7.92 10.44 -8.21
C ARG A 15 -6.53 9.80 -8.20
N PHE A 16 -6.47 8.51 -8.50
CA PHE A 16 -5.23 7.76 -8.48
C PHE A 16 -5.25 6.62 -9.49
N GLU A 17 -4.09 6.32 -10.06
CA GLU A 17 -3.85 5.07 -10.74
C GLU A 17 -3.48 3.99 -9.70
N LYS A 18 -4.10 2.81 -9.79
CA LYS A 18 -3.92 1.74 -8.79
C LYS A 18 -2.45 1.37 -8.59
N GLU A 19 -1.71 1.26 -9.68
CA GLU A 19 -0.29 0.90 -9.66
C GLU A 19 0.55 1.99 -8.97
N ASP A 20 0.28 3.26 -9.29
CA ASP A 20 0.98 4.39 -8.69
C ASP A 20 0.70 4.51 -7.20
N MET A 21 -0.56 4.33 -6.78
CA MET A 21 -0.92 4.38 -5.36
C MET A 21 -0.30 3.22 -4.59
N THR A 22 -0.29 2.02 -5.17
CA THR A 22 0.37 0.85 -4.57
C THR A 22 1.87 1.09 -4.37
N LYS A 23 2.57 1.59 -5.39
CA LYS A 23 3.99 1.96 -5.29
C LYS A 23 4.23 3.02 -4.22
N LYS A 24 3.39 4.06 -4.16
CA LYS A 24 3.47 5.11 -3.15
C LYS A 24 3.28 4.55 -1.73
N LEU A 25 2.25 3.74 -1.51
CA LEU A 25 1.99 3.09 -0.22
C LEU A 25 3.18 2.22 0.22
N ASN A 26 3.76 1.43 -0.69
CA ASN A 26 4.96 0.63 -0.42
C ASN A 26 6.14 1.49 0.03
N VAL A 27 6.40 2.59 -0.68
CA VAL A 27 7.47 3.53 -0.35
C VAL A 27 7.22 4.13 1.04
N PHE A 28 6.03 4.68 1.29
CA PHE A 28 5.71 5.29 2.59
C PHE A 28 5.81 4.30 3.74
N TYR A 29 5.40 3.04 3.52
CA TYR A 29 5.55 1.98 4.51
C TYR A 29 7.02 1.62 4.76
N THR A 30 7.83 1.48 3.71
CA THR A 30 9.28 1.19 3.82
C THR A 30 10.01 2.27 4.63
N PHE A 31 9.59 3.54 4.48
CA PHE A 31 10.14 4.68 5.21
C PHE A 31 9.47 4.92 6.58
N ASN A 32 8.65 3.98 7.08
CA ASN A 32 7.91 4.10 8.34
C ASN A 32 7.06 5.39 8.45
N GLN A 33 6.61 5.94 7.32
CA GLN A 33 5.76 7.14 7.27
C GLN A 33 4.27 6.82 7.46
N VAL A 34 3.90 5.56 7.27
CA VAL A 34 2.59 5.00 7.61
C VAL A 34 2.78 3.73 8.42
N THR A 35 1.87 3.49 9.34
CA THR A 35 1.85 2.24 10.12
C THR A 35 1.38 1.07 9.27
N THR A 36 1.66 -0.16 9.72
CA THR A 36 1.19 -1.39 9.08
C THR A 36 -0.34 -1.43 8.95
N GLU A 37 -1.04 -0.92 9.96
CA GLU A 37 -2.51 -0.84 10.01
C GLU A 37 -3.03 0.11 8.94
N GLU A 38 -2.51 1.33 8.89
CA GLU A 38 -2.85 2.35 7.88
C GLU A 38 -2.54 1.86 6.47
N TYR A 39 -1.36 1.28 6.25
CA TYR A 39 -0.96 0.71 4.96
C TYR A 39 -1.93 -0.38 4.50
N THR A 40 -2.30 -1.31 5.40
CA THR A 40 -3.21 -2.42 5.07
C THR A 40 -4.60 -1.89 4.71
N GLU A 41 -5.13 -0.93 5.46
CA GLU A 41 -6.44 -0.32 5.17
C GLU A 41 -6.44 0.39 3.80
N LEU A 42 -5.41 1.19 3.53
CA LEU A 42 -5.29 1.94 2.27
C LEU A 42 -5.11 0.98 1.08
N MET A 43 -4.31 -0.07 1.23
CA MET A 43 -4.13 -1.09 0.20
C MET A 43 -5.42 -1.85 -0.13
N GLN A 44 -6.24 -2.17 0.88
CA GLN A 44 -7.55 -2.77 0.65
C GLN A 44 -8.50 -1.84 -0.11
N LYS A 45 -8.46 -0.54 0.18
CA LYS A 45 -9.26 0.46 -0.55
C LYS A 45 -8.79 0.64 -2.00
N VAL A 46 -7.48 0.59 -2.24
CA VAL A 46 -6.86 0.69 -3.59
C VAL A 46 -7.13 -0.55 -4.43
N ASN A 47 -7.03 -1.72 -3.81
CA ASN A 47 -7.19 -3.00 -4.46
C ASN A 47 -8.08 -3.92 -3.61
N PRO A 48 -9.41 -3.78 -3.68
CA PRO A 48 -10.34 -4.58 -2.90
C PRO A 48 -10.27 -6.08 -3.24
N THR A 49 -9.79 -6.44 -4.43
CA THR A 49 -9.59 -7.83 -4.86
C THR A 49 -8.34 -8.50 -4.27
N LEU A 50 -7.42 -7.73 -3.65
CA LEU A 50 -6.22 -8.29 -3.02
C LEU A 50 -6.51 -8.96 -1.66
N ALA A 51 -7.72 -8.76 -1.10
CA ALA A 51 -8.12 -9.33 0.18
C ALA A 51 -8.22 -10.87 0.17
N GLU A 52 -8.26 -11.52 -1.00
CA GLU A 52 -8.31 -12.98 -1.12
C GLU A 52 -6.94 -13.65 -1.32
N ASN A 53 -5.83 -12.90 -1.44
CA ASN A 53 -4.53 -13.48 -1.85
C ASN A 53 -3.32 -12.99 -1.01
N LYS A 54 -3.44 -13.01 0.32
CA LYS A 54 -2.38 -12.52 1.24
C LYS A 54 -1.26 -13.53 1.55
N THR A 55 -0.91 -14.42 0.63
CA THR A 55 0.28 -15.29 0.78
C THR A 55 0.97 -15.39 -0.58
N GLU A 56 2.29 -15.31 -0.63
CA GLU A 56 3.12 -15.42 -1.85
C GLU A 56 3.39 -14.12 -2.63
N GLU A 57 4.03 -13.11 -2.01
CA GLU A 57 4.98 -12.25 -2.76
C GLU A 57 5.93 -11.47 -1.82
N VAL A 58 6.48 -12.17 -0.82
CA VAL A 58 7.71 -11.73 -0.13
C VAL A 58 8.71 -12.89 -0.15
N LYS A 59 9.03 -13.39 -1.35
CA LYS A 59 10.12 -14.34 -1.58
C LYS A 59 10.81 -14.08 -2.92
N GLU A 60 11.23 -12.85 -3.19
CA GLU A 60 12.21 -12.66 -4.26
C GLU A 60 13.12 -11.46 -3.99
N LYS A 61 14.08 -11.68 -3.08
CA LYS A 61 15.50 -11.27 -3.17
C LYS A 61 16.21 -11.50 -1.83
N VAL A 62 16.32 -12.77 -1.42
CA VAL A 62 17.50 -13.26 -0.70
C VAL A 62 18.06 -14.39 -1.55
N VAL A 63 18.70 -14.03 -2.67
CA VAL A 63 19.59 -14.95 -3.37
C VAL A 63 20.91 -14.89 -2.61
N THR A 64 21.11 -15.90 -1.77
CA THR A 64 22.43 -16.36 -1.34
C THR A 64 23.28 -16.70 -2.56
N GLN A 65 24.44 -16.08 -2.67
CA GLN A 65 25.72 -16.73 -3.00
C GLN A 65 26.88 -15.82 -2.61
#